data_AF-A0A4Q2DAV3-F1
#
_entry.id   AF-A0A4Q2DAV3-F1
#
_cell.length_a   1.000
_cell.length_b   1.000
_cell.length_c   1.000
_cell.angle_alpha   90.00
_cell.angle_beta   90.00
_cell.angle_gamma   90.00
#
_symmetry.space_group_name_H-M   'P 1'
#
loop_
_entity.id
_entity.type
_entity.pdbx_description
1 polymer ?
#
loop_
_entity_poly.entity_id
_entity_poly.type
_entity_poly.pdbx_seq_one_letter_code
_entity_poly.pdbx_strand_id
1 'polypeptide(L)' 'MPLYQMFCITKHYPEYKHIRELIRQSATHVMNAGGVVRKIDSWGTRTLPQRMKRQGPYANVGECVY' A
#
# COMPACT_ATOMS: atom_id res chain seq x y z
N MET A 1 18.88 -9.44 -11.93
CA MET A 1 17.42 -9.22 -11.79
C MET A 1 17.15 -7.72 -11.76
N PRO A 2 16.10 -7.24 -12.44
CA PRO A 2 15.69 -5.84 -12.39
C PRO A 2 15.19 -5.44 -10.99
N LEU A 3 15.38 -4.17 -10.64
CA LEU A 3 14.85 -3.57 -9.42
C LEU A 3 13.52 -2.89 -9.73
N TYR A 4 12.44 -3.36 -9.11
CA TYR A 4 11.11 -2.75 -9.21
C TYR A 4 10.78 -1.99 -7.92
N GLN A 5 10.01 -0.91 -8.06
CA GLN A 5 9.40 -0.17 -6.96
C GLN A 5 7.88 -0.26 -7.11
N MET A 6 7.20 -0.69 -6.05
CA MET A 6 5.75 -0.85 -6.04
C MET A 6 5.14 0.24 -5.15
N PHE A 7 4.33 1.12 -5.73
CA PHE A 7 3.61 2.14 -4.98
C PHE A 7 2.18 1.68 -4.72
N CYS A 8 1.79 1.61 -3.44
CA CYS A 8 0.45 1.21 -3.01
C CYS A 8 -0.29 2.40 -2.40
N ILE A 9 -1.49 2.68 -2.93
CA ILE A 9 -2.42 3.66 -2.36
C ILE A 9 -3.65 2.89 -1.87
N THR A 10 -3.97 3.04 -0.60
CA THR A 10 -5.15 2.39 0.00
C THR A 10 -6.10 3.42 0.59
N LYS A 11 -7.38 3.06 0.69
CA LYS A 11 -8.36 3.89 1.43
C LYS A 11 -7.93 3.96 2.88
N HIS A 12 -7.85 5.17 3.45
CA HIS A 12 -7.54 5.34 4.86
C HIS A 12 -8.60 4.65 5.74
N TYR A 13 -8.13 3.86 6.70
CA TYR A 13 -8.93 3.31 7.77
C TYR A 13 -8.35 3.78 9.11
N PRO A 14 -9.20 4.09 10.11
CA PRO A 14 -8.71 4.45 11.44
C PRO A 14 -7.89 3.33 12.09
N GLU A 15 -8.14 2.07 11.68
CA GLU A 15 -7.39 0.91 12.14
C GLU A 15 -6.19 0.61 11.22
N TYR A 16 -4.99 0.89 11.74
CA TYR A 16 -3.70 0.64 11.06
C TYR A 16 -3.44 -0.84 10.71
N LYS A 17 -4.24 -1.77 11.23
CA LYS A 17 -4.04 -3.22 11.04
C LYS A 17 -4.15 -3.64 9.57
N HIS A 18 -5.03 -2.99 8.79
CA HIS A 18 -5.33 -3.43 7.44
C HIS A 18 -4.18 -3.21 6.45
N ILE A 19 -3.47 -2.10 6.55
CA ILE A 19 -2.37 -1.80 5.62
C ILE A 19 -1.14 -2.66 5.92
N ARG A 20 -0.84 -2.90 7.19
CA ARG A 20 0.28 -3.76 7.62
C ARG A 20 0.14 -5.18 7.09
N GLU A 21 -1.05 -5.75 7.18
CA GLU A 21 -1.30 -7.12 6.70
C GLU A 21 -1.20 -7.22 5.18
N LEU A 22 -1.73 -6.23 4.45
CA LEU A 22 -1.60 -6.17 2.99
C LEU A 22 -0.13 -6.15 2.55
N ILE A 23 0.68 -5.27 3.14
CA ILE A 23 2.12 -5.18 2.85
C ILE A 23 2.81 -6.51 3.15
N ARG A 24 2.51 -7.11 4.31
CA ARG A 24 3.09 -8.39 4.71
C ARG A 24 2.80 -9.47 3.68
N GLN A 25 1.55 -9.59 3.24
CA GLN A 25 1.15 -10.58 2.23
C GLN A 25 1.84 -10.35 0.89
N SER A 26 1.90 -9.10 0.42
CA SER A 26 2.61 -8.76 -0.82
C SER A 26 4.10 -9.07 -0.74
N ALA A 27 4.76 -8.73 0.38
CA ALA A 27 6.17 -9.02 0.59
C ALA A 27 6.43 -10.53 0.64
N THR A 28 5.60 -11.29 1.35
CA THR A 28 5.69 -12.76 1.38
C THR A 28 5.51 -13.37 0.00
N HIS A 29 4.58 -12.86 -0.80
CA HIS A 29 4.38 -13.34 -2.18
C HIS A 29 5.62 -13.14 -3.04
N VAL A 30 6.28 -11.98 -2.95
CA VAL A 30 7.54 -11.70 -3.67
C VAL A 30 8.67 -12.63 -3.20
N MET A 31 8.81 -12.81 -1.89
CA MET A 31 9.83 -13.69 -1.31
C MET A 31 9.63 -15.16 -1.72
N ASN A 32 8.38 -15.64 -1.71
CA ASN A 32 8.05 -17.01 -2.12
C ASN A 32 8.32 -17.27 -3.61
N ALA A 33 8.25 -16.24 -4.46
CA ALA A 33 8.59 -16.33 -5.88
C ALA A 33 10.11 -16.23 -6.15
N GLY A 34 10.95 -16.22 -5.11
CA GLY A 34 12.41 -16.08 -5.23
C GLY A 34 12.90 -14.63 -5.40
N GLY A 35 12.02 -13.65 -5.18
CA GLY A 35 12.37 -12.23 -5.16
C GLY A 35 12.89 -11.76 -3.80
N VAL A 36 13.48 -10.57 -3.77
CA VAL A 36 13.97 -9.94 -2.54
C VAL A 36 13.30 -8.59 -2.34
N VAL A 37 12.73 -8.37 -1.15
CA VAL A 37 12.21 -7.07 -0.72
C VAL A 37 13.31 -6.33 0.03
N ARG A 38 13.69 -5.14 -0.45
CA ARG A 38 14.82 -4.38 0.11
C ARG A 38 14.40 -3.38 1.18
N LYS A 39 13.31 -2.66 0.93
CA LYS A 39 12.80 -1.59 1.80
C LYS A 39 11.30 -1.50 1.64
N ILE A 40 10.64 -1.10 2.72
CA ILE A 40 9.23 -0.76 2.77
C ILE A 40 9.15 0.53 3.55
N ASP A 41 8.65 1.60 2.94
CA ASP A 41 8.46 2.90 3.57
C ASP A 41 6.99 3.34 3.45
N SER A 42 6.52 4.08 4.45
CA SER A 42 5.17 4.67 4.45
C SER A 42 5.25 6.19 4.40
N TRP A 43 4.47 6.79 3.50
CA TRP A 43 4.23 8.24 3.46
C TRP A 43 3.04 8.67 4.33
N GLY A 44 2.42 7.71 5.02
CA GLY A 44 1.27 7.92 5.89
C GLY A 44 0.01 8.36 5.14
N THR A 45 -0.88 9.00 5.88
CA THR A 45 -2.17 9.49 5.39
C THR A 45 -1.98 10.78 4.59
N ARG A 46 -2.46 10.81 3.35
CA ARG A 46 -2.35 11.95 2.43
C ARG A 46 -3.69 12.25 1.74
N THR A 47 -3.92 13.53 1.46
CA THR A 47 -5.04 13.97 0.62
C THR A 47 -4.79 13.59 -0.83
N LEU A 48 -5.77 12.93 -1.45
CA LEU A 48 -5.66 12.52 -2.84
C LEU A 48 -6.08 13.68 -3.76
N PRO A 49 -5.35 13.95 -4.86
CA PRO A 49 -5.68 15.03 -5.79
C PRO A 49 -7.02 14.78 -6.49
N GLN A 50 -7.38 13.50 -6.68
CA GLN A 50 -8.67 13.09 -7.20
C GLN A 50 -9.34 12.13 -6.20
N ARG A 51 -10.66 12.24 -6.08
CA ARG A 51 -11.45 11.35 -5.21
C ARG A 51 -11.32 9.90 -5.69
N MET A 52 -10.96 9.01 -4.79
CA MET A 52 -10.86 7.58 -5.07
C MET A 52 -12.21 6.89 -4.83
N LYS A 53 -12.62 6.05 -5.77
CA LYS A 53 -13.78 5.17 -5.60
C LYS A 53 -13.30 3.78 -5.20
N ARG A 54 -13.61 3.37 -3.98
CA ARG A 54 -13.44 2.01 -3.47
C ARG A 54 -14.75 1.65 -2.78
N GLN A 55 -15.27 0.43 -3.01
CA GLN A 55 -16.54 -0.10 -2.50
C GLN A 55 -17.16 0.77 -1.38
N GLY A 56 -18.23 1.48 -1.73
CA GLY A 56 -18.86 2.48 -0.88
C GLY A 56 -18.60 3.94 -1.33
N PRO A 57 -18.63 4.91 -0.40
CA PRO A 57 -18.53 6.33 -0.72
C PRO A 57 -17.13 6.73 -1.20
N TYR A 58 -17.08 7.82 -1.99
CA TYR A 58 -15.84 8.41 -2.47
C TYR A 58 -14.93 8.83 -1.30
N ALA A 59 -13.64 8.53 -1.41
CA ALA A 59 -12.62 8.89 -0.44
C ALA A 59 -11.73 10.01 -1.00
N ASN A 60 -11.50 11.04 -0.18
CA ASN A 60 -10.59 12.16 -0.51
C ASN A 60 -9.20 11.97 0.10
N VAL A 61 -9.03 10.92 0.91
CA VAL A 61 -7.82 10.66 1.71
C VAL A 61 -7.44 9.19 1.55
N GLY A 62 -6.14 8.94 1.40
CA GLY A 62 -5.57 7.60 1.29
C GLY A 62 -4.29 7.46 2.09
N GLU A 63 -3.87 6.22 2.31
CA GLU A 63 -2.57 5.88 2.87
C GLU A 63 -1.65 5.38 1.78
N CYS A 64 -0.42 5.90 1.74
CA CYS A 64 0.55 5.64 0.68
C CYS A 64 1.79 4.91 1.22
N VAL A 65 2.20 3.83 0.54
CA VAL A 65 3.33 2.96 0.91
C VAL A 65 4.11 2.54 -0.33
N TYR A 66 5.43 2.39 -0.23
CA TYR A 66 6.30 1.98 -1.35
C TYR A 66 7.55 1.20 -0.95
#